data_AF-A0A9P6XSG3-F1
#
_entry.id   AF-A0A9P6XSG3-F1
#
_cell.length_a   1.000
_cell.length_b   1.000
_cell.length_c   1.000
_cell.angle_alpha   90.00
_cell.angle_beta   90.00
_cell.angle_gamma   90.00
#
_symmetry.space_group_name_H-M   'P 1'
#
loop_
_entity.id
_entity.type
_entity.pdbx_description
1 polymer ?
#
loop_
_entity_poly.entity_id
_entity_poly.type
_entity_poly.pdbx_seq_one_letter_code
_entity_poly.pdbx_strand_id
1 'polypeptide(L)' 'MIEQHHFADGSPVKLPAVVPKLSETPGQPRWVGPALGEHTEEVLKSLGYDSAAIDELAKTGAIGKPDN' A
#
# COMPACT_ATOMS: atom_id res chain seq x y z
N MET A 1 -1.62 22.80 6.89
CA MET A 1 -0.50 22.75 5.92
C MET A 1 -0.82 21.68 4.91
N ILE A 2 -0.63 21.95 3.63
CA ILE A 2 -0.87 21.00 2.53
C ILE A 2 0.49 20.68 1.90
N GLU A 3 0.76 19.40 1.67
CA GLU A 3 2.00 18.89 1.08
C GLU A 3 1.72 18.34 -0.33
N GLN A 4 2.70 18.48 -1.23
CA GLN A 4 2.66 17.91 -2.56
C GLN A 4 3.41 16.58 -2.59
N HIS A 5 2.73 15.54 -3.07
CA HIS A 5 3.24 14.20 -3.29
C HIS A 5 2.96 13.77 -4.74
N HIS A 6 3.44 12.60 -5.13
CA HIS A 6 3.20 12.03 -6.46
C HIS A 6 2.66 10.61 -6.34
N PHE A 7 1.73 10.24 -7.22
CA PHE A 7 1.32 8.86 -7.43
C PHE A 7 2.43 8.05 -8.12
N ALA A 8 2.26 6.72 -8.18
CA ALA A 8 3.23 5.83 -8.81
C ALA A 8 3.45 6.14 -10.31
N ASP A 9 2.43 6.68 -10.99
CA ASP A 9 2.51 7.15 -12.38
C ASP A 9 3.14 8.54 -12.54
N GLY A 10 3.60 9.15 -11.44
CA GLY A 10 4.21 10.47 -11.40
C GLY A 10 3.22 11.64 -11.39
N SER A 11 1.91 11.39 -11.42
CA SER A 11 0.92 12.46 -11.36
C SER A 11 0.86 13.10 -9.96
N PRO A 12 0.68 14.43 -9.85
CA PRO A 12 0.76 15.12 -8.56
C PRO A 12 -0.51 14.97 -7.73
N VAL A 13 -0.36 14.87 -6.40
CA VAL A 13 -1.45 14.86 -5.43
C VAL A 13 -1.14 15.76 -4.23
N LYS A 14 -2.16 16.45 -3.72
CA LYS A 14 -2.05 17.30 -2.53
C LYS A 14 -2.66 16.60 -1.33
N LEU A 15 -1.88 16.40 -0.27
CA LEU A 15 -2.28 15.73 0.95
C LEU A 15 -2.19 16.68 2.15
N PRO A 16 -3.11 16.61 3.13
CA PRO A 16 -2.92 17.26 4.41
C PRO A 16 -1.66 16.74 5.11
N ALA A 17 -0.85 17.64 5.66
CA ALA A 17 0.27 17.25 6.51
C ALA A 17 -0.23 16.61 7.82
N VAL A 18 0.59 15.76 8.43
CA VAL A 18 0.29 15.14 9.73
C VAL A 18 0.19 16.20 10.81
N VAL A 19 -0.89 16.15 11.60
CA VAL A 19 -1.14 17.07 12.72
C VAL A 19 -1.62 16.31 13.97
N PRO A 20 -1.25 16.75 15.19
CA PRO A 20 -0.34 17.87 15.51
C PRO A 20 1.13 17.56 15.17
N LYS A 21 1.97 18.61 15.08
CA LYS A 21 3.41 18.44 14.84
C LYS A 21 4.14 18.22 16.16
N LEU A 22 4.64 17.01 16.37
CA LEU A 22 5.44 16.67 17.54
C LEU A 22 6.84 17.30 17.41
N SER A 23 7.37 17.80 18.53
CA SER A 23 8.68 18.48 18.56
C SER A 23 9.86 17.53 18.34
N GLU A 24 9.79 16.32 18.88
CA GLU A 24 10.89 15.34 18.81
C GLU A 24 10.68 14.29 17.72
N THR A 25 9.43 13.87 17.47
CA THR A 25 9.09 12.82 16.51
C THR A 25 8.03 13.30 15.51
N PRO A 26 8.31 14.33 14.70
CA PRO A 26 7.35 14.83 13.74
C PRO A 26 6.91 13.73 12.77
N GLY A 27 5.61 13.50 12.68
CA GLY A 27 5.03 12.58 11.70
C GLY A 27 5.12 13.15 10.29
N GLN A 28 5.19 12.26 9.30
CA GLN A 28 5.17 12.61 7.88
C GLN A 28 4.45 11.50 7.08
N PRO A 29 3.71 11.84 6.01
CA PRO A 29 3.24 10.85 5.06
C PRO A 29 4.45 10.15 4.42
N ARG A 30 4.56 8.82 4.53
CA ARG A 30 5.70 8.07 3.97
C ARG A 30 5.52 7.75 2.49
N TRP A 31 4.29 7.73 2.02
CA TRP A 31 3.86 7.25 0.71
C TRP A 31 2.38 7.57 0.49
N VAL A 32 1.93 7.56 -0.76
CA VAL A 32 0.54 7.83 -1.17
C VAL A 32 -0.40 6.62 -1.06
N GLY A 33 0.17 5.43 -0.86
CA GLY A 33 -0.52 4.14 -0.87
C GLY A 33 0.03 3.21 -1.96
N PRO A 34 -0.24 1.89 -1.87
CA PRO A 34 0.26 0.89 -2.81
C PRO A 34 -0.63 0.82 -4.04
N ALA A 35 -0.15 0.10 -5.06
CA ALA A 35 -1.05 -0.48 -6.05
C ALA A 35 -2.05 -1.46 -5.40
N LEU A 36 -3.19 -1.68 -6.06
CA LEU A 36 -4.19 -2.64 -5.60
C LEU A 36 -3.55 -4.04 -5.53
N GLY A 37 -3.55 -4.66 -4.36
CA GLY A 37 -3.02 -6.02 -4.16
C GLY A 37 -1.49 -6.13 -4.06
N GLU A 38 -0.74 -5.02 -4.08
CA GLU A 38 0.74 -5.01 -4.03
C GLU A 38 1.33 -5.87 -2.90
N HIS A 39 0.68 -5.87 -1.73
CA HIS A 39 1.13 -6.60 -0.54
C HIS A 39 0.35 -7.91 -0.28
N THR A 40 -0.59 -8.31 -1.16
CA THR A 40 -1.43 -9.50 -0.94
C THR A 40 -0.60 -10.75 -0.69
N GLU A 41 0.38 -11.01 -1.55
CA GLU A 41 1.22 -12.21 -1.44
C GLU A 41 2.14 -12.18 -0.22
N GLU A 42 2.72 -11.01 0.10
CA GLU A 42 3.57 -10.83 1.29
C GLU A 42 2.78 -11.14 2.56
N VAL A 43 1.58 -10.56 2.71
CA VAL A 43 0.74 -10.76 3.89
C VAL A 43 0.28 -12.22 3.99
N LEU A 44 -0.18 -12.83 2.90
CA LEU A 44 -0.64 -14.23 2.94
C LEU A 44 0.50 -15.20 3.30
N LYS A 45 1.72 -14.99 2.76
CA LYS A 45 2.90 -15.76 3.16
C LYS A 45 3.21 -15.58 4.65
N SER A 46 3.10 -14.36 5.18
CA SER A 46 3.33 -14.09 6.61
C SER A 46 2.34 -14.82 7.53
N LEU A 47 1.16 -15.15 6.99
CA LEU A 47 0.11 -15.92 7.68
C LEU A 47 0.24 -17.45 7.49
N GLY A 48 1.28 -17.91 6.77
CA GLY A 48 1.56 -19.34 6.59
C GLY A 48 0.93 -19.97 5.35
N TYR A 49 0.38 -19.18 4.42
CA TYR A 49 -0.05 -19.70 3.11
C TYR A 49 1.17 -19.97 2.22
N ASP A 50 1.19 -21.13 1.57
CA ASP A 50 2.16 -21.41 0.53
C ASP A 50 1.77 -20.76 -0.82
N SER A 51 2.68 -20.78 -1.78
CA SER A 51 2.43 -20.21 -3.11
C SER A 51 1.27 -20.88 -3.83
N ALA A 52 1.09 -22.19 -3.66
CA ALA A 52 0.04 -22.94 -4.33
C ALA A 52 -1.36 -22.51 -3.85
N ALA A 53 -1.54 -22.38 -2.54
CA ALA A 53 -2.78 -21.90 -1.95
C ALA A 53 -3.10 -20.46 -2.37
N ILE A 54 -2.10 -19.58 -2.40
CA ILE A 54 -2.26 -18.18 -2.85
C ILE A 54 -2.68 -18.15 -4.33
N ASP A 55 -2.07 -18.97 -5.17
CA ASP A 55 -2.41 -19.02 -6.59
C ASP A 55 -3.82 -19.56 -6.84
N GLU A 56 -4.29 -20.54 -6.05
CA GLU A 56 -5.69 -20.99 -6.11
C GLU A 56 -6.68 -19.90 -5.69
N LEU A 57 -6.37 -19.12 -4.64
CA LEU A 57 -7.19 -17.97 -4.25
C LEU A 57 -7.24 -16.90 -5.35
N ALA A 58 -6.12 -16.66 -6.04
CA ALA A 58 -6.09 -15.72 -7.16
C ALA A 58 -6.90 -16.23 -8.35
N LYS A 59 -6.79 -17.52 -8.71
CA LYS A 59 -7.56 -18.15 -9.80
C LYS A 59 -9.07 -18.10 -9.56
N THR A 60 -9.51 -18.26 -8.32
CA THR A 60 -10.93 -18.18 -7.94
C THR A 60 -11.46 -16.75 -7.86
N GLY A 61 -10.59 -15.73 -7.99
CA GLY A 61 -10.96 -14.31 -7.86
C GLY A 61 -11.22 -13.89 -6.41
N ALA A 62 -10.84 -14.70 -5.43
CA ALA A 62 -11.01 -14.38 -4.01
C ALA A 62 -10.02 -13.31 -3.54
N ILE A 63 -8.87 -13.16 -4.23
CA ILE A 63 -7.85 -12.15 -3.95
C ILE A 63 -7.37 -11.49 -5.26
N GLY A 64 -6.92 -10.24 -5.17
CA GLY A 64 -6.25 -9.52 -6.25
C GLY A 64 -4.73 -9.49 -6.08
N LYS A 65 -4.01 -9.51 -7.20
CA LYS A 65 -2.56 -9.28 -7.31
C LYS A 65 -2.35 -8.00 -8.16
N PRO A 66 -1.22 -7.28 -8.07
CA PRO A 66 -1.04 -5.98 -8.74
C PRO A 66 -1.28 -6.00 -10.26
N ASP A 67 -1.22 -7.16 -10.92
CA ASP A 67 -1.38 -7.33 -12.36
C ASP A 67 -2.66 -8.09 -12.77
N ASN A 68 -3.60 -8.37 -11.84
CA ASN A 68 -4.76 -9.24 -12.08
C ASN A 68 -6.08 -8.68 -11.51
#